data_AF-A0A933WQN9-F1
#
_entry.id   AF-A0A933WQN9-F1
#
_cell.length_a   1.000
_cell.length_b   1.000
_cell.length_c   1.000
_cell.angle_alpha   90.00
_cell.angle_beta   90.00
_cell.angle_gamma   90.00
#
_symmetry.space_group_name_H-M   'P 1'
#
loop_
_entity.id
_entity.type
_entity.pdbx_description
1 polymer ?
#
loop_
_entity_poly.entity_id
_entity_poly.type
_entity_poly.pdbx_seq_one_letter_code
_entity_poly.pdbx_strand_id
1 'polypeptide(L)'
;MKENSNSTKSLTEVIKSRRTIRRFTTETPPIEDIKEIIQSAIFAPYGGALGIPLNEIRKIFVFSQNTGPMEKAREMLFSQIKKNARKMNILLILLPFLRRKMQPFSNRLNALSKNGIPSLNEAAHFIIVAEKKRVPPGFPPIEKQSIAHAMQNMWLTATNLGLGFQLISETGSLSKNKQFMKLLGLSRGNYAIDGCVIGFPKKYPEIRKEINIDDYATWI
;
A
#
# COMPACT_ATOMS: atom_id res chain seq x y z
N MET A 1 16.65 -25.51 -25.84
CA MET A 1 15.37 -24.79 -26.00
C MET A 1 14.89 -24.39 -24.62
N LYS A 2 14.78 -23.09 -24.35
CA LYS A 2 14.18 -22.59 -23.10
C LYS A 2 12.67 -22.65 -23.29
N GLU A 3 11.98 -23.49 -22.53
CA GLU A 3 10.53 -23.47 -22.46
C GLU A 3 10.08 -22.11 -21.93
N ASN A 4 9.41 -21.34 -22.79
CA ASN A 4 8.63 -20.17 -22.40
C ASN A 4 7.42 -20.67 -21.59
N SER A 5 7.58 -20.85 -20.28
CA SER A 5 6.46 -21.24 -19.41
C SER A 5 5.60 -20.01 -19.04
N ASN A 6 4.97 -19.39 -20.04
CA ASN A 6 3.85 -18.46 -19.81
C ASN A 6 2.56 -19.25 -19.52
N SER A 7 2.62 -20.14 -18.53
CA SER A 7 1.41 -20.73 -17.94
C SER A 7 0.82 -19.65 -17.04
N THR A 8 -0.24 -18.98 -17.53
CA THR A 8 -1.03 -18.08 -16.70
C THR A 8 -1.55 -18.87 -15.50
N LYS A 9 -1.15 -18.47 -14.30
CA LYS A 9 -1.67 -19.09 -13.07
C LYS A 9 -3.17 -18.90 -13.03
N SER A 10 -3.90 -19.91 -12.56
CA SER A 10 -5.31 -19.73 -12.25
C SER A 10 -5.47 -18.63 -11.20
N LEU A 11 -6.60 -17.91 -11.23
CA LEU A 11 -6.89 -16.87 -10.23
C LEU A 11 -6.78 -17.41 -8.79
N THR A 12 -7.25 -18.64 -8.57
CA THR A 12 -7.18 -19.33 -7.27
C THR A 12 -5.73 -19.51 -6.81
N GLU A 13 -4.83 -19.94 -7.70
CA GLU A 13 -3.41 -20.07 -7.38
C GLU A 13 -2.79 -18.72 -7.04
N VAL A 14 -3.07 -17.66 -7.81
CA VAL A 14 -2.55 -16.31 -7.55
C VAL A 14 -3.02 -15.81 -6.17
N ILE A 15 -4.31 -15.95 -5.86
CA ILE A 15 -4.87 -15.56 -4.56
C ILE A 15 -4.18 -16.31 -3.43
N LYS A 16 -3.99 -17.63 -3.57
CA LYS A 16 -3.37 -18.49 -2.55
C LYS A 16 -1.86 -18.28 -2.43
N SER A 17 -1.15 -17.95 -3.52
CA SER A 17 0.30 -17.76 -3.53
C SER A 17 0.74 -16.35 -3.13
N ARG A 18 -0.15 -15.36 -3.21
CA ARG A 18 0.14 -13.96 -2.86
C ARG A 18 0.72 -13.83 -1.44
N ARG A 19 1.85 -13.13 -1.30
CA ARG A 19 2.52 -12.88 -0.01
C ARG A 19 2.94 -11.42 0.11
N THR A 20 3.09 -10.97 1.36
CA THR A 20 3.75 -9.69 1.64
C THR A 20 5.25 -9.88 1.58
N ILE A 21 5.88 -9.27 0.57
CA ILE A 21 7.32 -9.31 0.39
C ILE A 21 7.96 -8.13 1.10
N ARG A 22 8.84 -8.38 2.06
CA ARG A 22 9.46 -7.32 2.88
C ARG A 22 10.92 -7.02 2.55
N ARG A 23 11.49 -7.79 1.61
CA ARG A 23 12.89 -7.73 1.18
C ARG A 23 12.93 -7.89 -0.33
N PHE A 24 13.61 -6.98 -1.00
CA PHE A 24 13.64 -6.91 -2.45
C PHE A 24 15.08 -6.98 -2.95
N THR A 25 15.27 -7.43 -4.19
CA THR A 25 16.55 -7.28 -4.88
C THR A 25 16.68 -5.84 -5.39
N THR A 26 17.86 -5.47 -5.86
CA THR A 26 18.11 -4.16 -6.50
C THR A 26 17.74 -4.13 -7.99
N GLU A 27 17.23 -5.25 -8.51
CA GLU A 27 16.90 -5.41 -9.92
C GLU A 27 15.54 -4.76 -10.21
N THR A 28 15.45 -4.04 -11.33
CA THR A 28 14.26 -3.28 -11.71
C THR A 28 13.41 -4.12 -12.67
N PRO A 29 12.12 -4.38 -12.37
CA PRO A 29 11.22 -5.03 -13.31
C PRO A 29 11.06 -4.24 -14.61
N PRO A 30 10.75 -4.91 -15.74
CA PRO A 30 10.34 -4.25 -16.97
C PRO A 30 9.24 -3.21 -16.72
N ILE A 31 9.30 -2.09 -17.44
CA ILE A 31 8.31 -1.01 -17.24
C ILE A 31 6.90 -1.45 -17.69
N GLU A 32 6.82 -2.40 -18.63
CA GLU A 32 5.61 -3.04 -19.11
C GLU A 32 4.89 -3.76 -17.96
N ASP A 33 5.61 -4.53 -17.14
CA ASP A 33 5.05 -5.22 -15.96
C ASP A 33 4.47 -4.21 -14.96
N ILE A 34 5.18 -3.09 -14.74
CA ILE A 34 4.72 -2.02 -13.85
C ILE A 34 3.46 -1.35 -14.42
N LYS A 35 3.40 -1.12 -15.74
CA LYS A 35 2.21 -0.57 -16.41
C LYS A 35 1.02 -1.52 -16.29
N GLU A 36 1.22 -2.82 -16.46
CA GLU A 36 0.17 -3.83 -16.30
C GLU A 36 -0.39 -3.84 -14.87
N ILE A 37 0.49 -3.77 -13.87
CA ILE A 37 0.08 -3.64 -12.48
C ILE A 37 -0.75 -2.38 -12.25
N ILE A 38 -0.31 -1.23 -12.76
CA ILE A 38 -1.05 0.05 -12.63
C ILE A 38 -2.41 -0.04 -13.33
N GLN A 39 -2.45 -0.65 -14.52
CA GLN A 39 -3.67 -0.85 -15.28
C GLN A 39 -4.70 -1.69 -14.50
N SER A 40 -4.26 -2.72 -13.77
CA SER A 40 -5.16 -3.51 -12.91
C SER A 40 -5.82 -2.68 -11.79
N ALA A 41 -5.12 -1.67 -11.25
CA ALA A 41 -5.69 -0.74 -10.28
C ALA A 41 -6.74 0.18 -10.91
N ILE A 42 -6.60 0.54 -12.19
CA ILE A 42 -7.59 1.38 -12.89
C ILE A 42 -8.93 0.63 -13.00
N PHE A 43 -8.90 -0.69 -13.23
CA PHE A 43 -10.10 -1.53 -13.31
C PHE A 43 -10.78 -1.82 -11.97
N ALA A 44 -10.21 -1.38 -10.84
CA ALA A 44 -10.82 -1.62 -9.54
C ALA A 44 -12.12 -0.83 -9.36
N PRO A 45 -13.18 -1.44 -8.78
CA PRO A 45 -14.47 -0.80 -8.62
C PRO A 45 -14.41 0.38 -7.64
N TYR A 46 -15.17 1.42 -7.93
CA TYR A 46 -15.38 2.58 -7.06
C TYR A 46 -16.89 2.76 -6.82
N GLY A 47 -17.34 2.64 -5.57
CA GLY A 47 -18.74 2.94 -5.24
C GLY A 47 -19.02 4.44 -5.34
N GLY A 48 -20.19 4.85 -5.81
CA GLY A 48 -20.68 6.25 -5.79
C GLY A 48 -19.70 7.31 -6.32
N ALA A 49 -19.31 7.15 -7.58
CA ALA A 49 -18.67 8.14 -8.45
C ALA A 49 -19.58 9.31 -8.86
N LEU A 50 -20.80 9.42 -8.30
CA LEU A 50 -21.81 10.39 -8.74
C LEU A 50 -21.25 11.82 -8.69
N GLY A 51 -21.18 12.46 -9.86
CA GLY A 51 -20.71 13.83 -10.01
C GLY A 51 -19.19 14.03 -10.01
N ILE A 52 -18.37 12.97 -10.01
CA ILE A 52 -16.91 13.07 -10.16
C ILE A 52 -16.48 12.40 -11.48
N PRO A 53 -15.75 13.11 -12.36
CA PRO A 53 -15.16 12.49 -13.56
C PRO A 53 -14.26 11.31 -13.19
N LEU A 54 -14.37 10.18 -13.92
CA LEU A 54 -13.64 8.94 -13.60
C LEU A 54 -12.12 9.13 -13.48
N ASN A 55 -11.54 9.97 -14.34
CA ASN A 55 -10.11 10.31 -14.35
C ASN A 55 -9.68 11.23 -13.19
N GLU A 56 -10.63 11.78 -12.42
CA GLU A 56 -10.35 12.57 -11.22
C GLU A 56 -10.55 11.78 -9.93
N ILE A 57 -11.27 10.67 -9.97
CA ILE A 57 -11.55 9.81 -8.82
C ILE A 57 -10.24 9.23 -8.30
N ARG A 58 -9.56 8.47 -9.17
CA ARG A 58 -8.32 7.76 -8.83
C ARG A 58 -7.12 8.39 -9.51
N LYS A 59 -6.10 8.71 -8.71
CA LYS A 59 -4.79 9.15 -9.20
C LYS A 59 -3.71 8.22 -8.68
N ILE A 60 -2.83 7.76 -9.56
CA ILE A 60 -1.75 6.84 -9.23
C ILE A 60 -0.42 7.55 -9.46
N PHE A 61 0.46 7.49 -8.46
CA PHE A 61 1.79 8.10 -8.51
C PHE A 61 2.83 7.02 -8.36
N VAL A 62 3.86 7.05 -9.22
CA VAL A 62 4.94 6.07 -9.23
C VAL A 62 6.24 6.80 -8.92
N PHE A 63 6.89 6.39 -7.84
CA PHE A 63 8.21 6.86 -7.46
C PHE A 63 9.21 5.74 -7.74
N SER A 64 10.06 5.92 -8.75
CA SER A 64 11.16 4.99 -9.05
C SER A 64 12.34 5.24 -8.11
N GLN A 65 13.02 4.16 -7.72
CA GLN A 65 14.22 4.28 -6.89
C GLN A 65 15.31 5.12 -7.54
N ASN A 66 16.18 5.67 -6.68
CA ASN A 66 17.31 6.52 -7.07
C ASN A 66 16.90 7.81 -7.78
N THR A 67 15.67 8.28 -7.56
CA THR A 67 15.19 9.57 -8.06
C THR A 67 14.98 10.57 -6.92
N GLY A 68 15.19 11.86 -7.21
CA GLY A 68 14.96 12.94 -6.23
C GLY A 68 13.54 12.97 -5.63
N PRO A 69 12.47 12.76 -6.41
CA PRO A 69 11.11 12.65 -5.87
C PRO A 69 10.93 11.49 -4.89
N MET A 70 11.53 10.32 -5.18
CA MET A 70 11.46 9.16 -4.29
C MET A 70 12.17 9.42 -2.97
N GLU A 71 13.35 10.07 -3.02
CA GLU A 71 14.06 10.43 -1.80
C GLU A 71 13.22 11.35 -0.91
N LYS A 72 12.65 12.41 -1.49
CA LYS A 72 11.74 13.33 -0.77
C LYS A 72 10.53 12.59 -0.18
N ALA A 73 9.92 11.67 -0.93
CA ALA A 73 8.79 10.89 -0.44
C ALA A 73 9.16 10.02 0.77
N ARG A 74 10.33 9.36 0.70
CA ARG A 74 10.87 8.53 1.79
C ARG A 74 11.18 9.34 3.04
N GLU A 75 11.84 10.48 2.91
CA GLU A 75 12.15 11.38 4.03
C GLU A 75 10.88 11.88 4.72
N MET A 76 9.88 12.32 3.94
CA MET A 76 8.60 12.79 4.48
C MET A 76 7.85 11.68 5.21
N LEU A 77 7.82 10.47 4.65
CA LEU A 77 7.21 9.31 5.30
C LEU A 77 7.92 8.96 6.60
N PHE A 78 9.24 8.89 6.60
CA PHE A 78 10.02 8.58 7.81
C PHE A 78 9.85 9.63 8.91
N SER A 79 9.84 10.91 8.55
CA SER A 79 9.54 12.02 9.45
C SER A 79 8.13 11.90 10.05
N GLN A 80 7.15 11.54 9.23
CA GLN A 80 5.77 11.33 9.68
C GLN A 80 5.64 10.13 10.64
N ILE A 81 6.34 9.02 10.36
CA ILE A 81 6.39 7.85 11.25
C ILE A 81 6.98 8.24 12.61
N LYS A 82 8.10 8.97 12.64
CA LYS A 82 8.71 9.49 13.89
C LYS A 82 7.73 10.36 14.67
N LYS A 83 7.01 11.26 13.98
CA LYS A 83 6.00 12.11 14.61
C LYS A 83 4.84 11.29 15.19
N ASN A 84 4.36 10.29 14.46
CA ASN A 84 3.28 9.40 14.92
C ASN A 84 3.72 8.58 16.13
N ALA A 85 4.95 8.05 16.12
CA ALA A 85 5.52 7.29 17.24
C ALA A 85 5.59 8.13 18.52
N ARG A 86 6.09 9.37 18.43
CA ARG A 86 6.12 10.32 19.57
C ARG A 86 4.74 10.59 20.13
N LYS A 87 3.76 10.86 19.25
CA LYS A 87 2.36 11.09 19.67
C LYS A 87 1.76 9.87 20.36
N MET A 88 2.02 8.68 19.83
CA MET A 88 1.56 7.42 20.43
C MET A 88 2.16 7.23 21.82
N ASN A 89 3.46 7.47 21.99
CA ASN A 89 4.10 7.34 23.30
C ASN A 89 3.51 8.31 24.33
N ILE A 90 3.26 9.57 23.95
CA ILE A 90 2.58 10.55 24.82
C ILE A 90 1.16 10.07 25.16
N LEU A 91 0.40 9.59 24.17
CA LEU A 91 -0.96 9.08 24.39
C LEU A 91 -0.99 7.93 25.40
N LEU A 92 -0.03 7.01 25.34
CA LEU A 92 0.05 5.87 26.27
C LEU A 92 0.47 6.27 27.68
N ILE A 93 1.24 7.35 27.83
CA ILE A 93 1.54 7.94 29.14
C ILE A 93 0.28 8.58 29.74
N LEU A 94 -0.48 9.33 28.94
CA LEU A 94 -1.69 10.03 29.37
C LEU A 94 -2.87 9.09 29.64
N LEU A 95 -2.97 7.96 28.90
CA LEU A 95 -4.07 7.01 28.99
C LEU A 95 -3.55 5.58 29.24
N PRO A 96 -3.12 5.25 30.47
CA PRO A 96 -2.48 3.97 30.79
C PRO A 96 -3.36 2.74 30.49
N PHE A 97 -4.68 2.87 30.57
CA PHE A 97 -5.62 1.77 30.28
C PHE A 97 -5.56 1.33 28.81
N LEU A 98 -5.15 2.19 27.87
CA LEU A 98 -4.97 1.84 26.45
C LEU A 98 -3.70 1.02 26.22
N ARG A 99 -2.76 1.04 27.16
CA ARG A 99 -1.42 0.45 27.01
C ARG A 99 -1.51 -1.02 26.61
N ARG A 100 -2.26 -1.84 27.34
CA ARG A 100 -2.37 -3.28 27.07
C ARG A 100 -2.84 -3.59 25.64
N LYS A 101 -3.84 -2.85 25.14
CA LYS A 101 -4.41 -3.06 23.80
C LYS A 101 -3.50 -2.54 22.68
N MET A 102 -2.83 -1.42 22.93
CA MET A 102 -2.07 -0.69 21.91
C MET A 102 -0.56 -0.99 21.93
N GLN A 103 -0.05 -1.71 22.93
CA GLN A 103 1.38 -2.01 23.07
C GLN A 103 1.98 -2.68 21.82
N PRO A 104 1.35 -3.72 21.20
CA PRO A 104 1.93 -4.36 20.02
C PRO A 104 2.07 -3.39 18.85
N PHE A 105 1.05 -2.55 18.64
CA PHE A 105 1.07 -1.51 17.61
C PHE A 105 2.14 -0.46 17.90
N SER A 106 2.20 0.04 19.14
CA SER A 106 3.20 1.02 19.58
C SER A 106 4.64 0.51 19.43
N ASN A 107 4.91 -0.74 19.82
CA ASN A 107 6.21 -1.37 19.65
C ASN A 107 6.62 -1.41 18.17
N ARG A 108 5.69 -1.81 17.29
CA ARG A 108 5.93 -1.83 15.84
C ARG A 108 6.21 -0.43 15.28
N LEU A 109 5.39 0.55 15.65
CA LEU A 109 5.56 1.94 15.21
C LEU A 109 6.90 2.53 15.69
N ASN A 110 7.29 2.25 16.93
CA ASN A 110 8.58 2.65 17.48
C ASN A 110 9.75 1.98 16.73
N ALA A 111 9.66 0.70 16.40
CA ALA A 111 10.67 0.01 15.59
C ALA A 111 10.82 0.64 14.20
N LEU A 112 9.70 0.93 13.53
CA LEU A 112 9.71 1.63 12.23
C LEU A 112 10.29 3.04 12.33
N SER A 113 10.03 3.76 13.41
CA SER A 113 10.56 5.13 13.61
C SER A 113 12.08 5.18 13.79
N LYS A 114 12.68 4.08 14.27
CA LYS A 114 14.13 3.94 14.46
C LYS A 114 14.81 3.39 13.21
N ASN A 115 14.25 2.32 12.65
CA ASN A 115 14.90 1.51 11.62
C ASN A 115 14.41 1.81 10.19
N GLY A 116 13.35 2.61 10.04
CA GLY A 116 12.69 2.83 8.77
C GLY A 116 11.91 1.60 8.29
N ILE A 117 11.53 1.61 7.01
CA ILE A 117 10.90 0.48 6.34
C ILE A 117 11.88 -0.01 5.27
N PRO A 118 12.57 -1.16 5.49
CA PRO A 118 13.65 -1.59 4.60
C PRO A 118 13.24 -1.70 3.13
N SER A 119 12.03 -2.15 2.86
CA SER A 119 11.53 -2.29 1.50
C SER A 119 11.36 -0.97 0.74
N LEU A 120 11.24 0.18 1.40
CA LEU A 120 11.27 1.49 0.71
C LEU A 120 12.66 1.83 0.16
N ASN A 121 13.71 1.19 0.68
CA ASN A 121 15.08 1.37 0.20
C ASN A 121 15.46 0.36 -0.87
N GLU A 122 14.75 -0.77 -0.93
CA GLU A 122 15.13 -1.92 -1.76
C GLU A 122 14.23 -2.10 -2.97
N ALA A 123 12.92 -1.96 -2.80
CA ALA A 123 11.97 -2.19 -3.89
C ALA A 123 12.14 -1.16 -4.99
N ALA A 124 12.07 -1.59 -6.25
CA ALA A 124 12.28 -0.73 -7.42
C ALA A 124 11.33 0.47 -7.50
N HIS A 125 10.08 0.31 -7.03
CA HIS A 125 9.06 1.35 -7.10
C HIS A 125 8.28 1.48 -5.79
N PHE A 126 7.99 2.72 -5.40
CA PHE A 126 6.97 3.07 -4.42
C PHE A 126 5.77 3.69 -5.15
N ILE A 127 4.61 3.04 -5.06
CA ILE A 127 3.40 3.44 -5.77
C ILE A 127 2.35 3.90 -4.76
N ILE A 128 1.73 5.05 -5.04
CA ILE A 128 0.66 5.63 -4.23
C ILE A 128 -0.62 5.64 -5.04
N VAL A 129 -1.70 5.14 -4.44
CA VAL A 129 -3.05 5.30 -4.98
C VAL A 129 -3.77 6.35 -4.13
N ALA A 130 -4.25 7.40 -4.79
CA ALA A 130 -5.04 8.46 -4.20
C ALA A 130 -6.47 8.39 -4.73
N GLU A 131 -7.44 8.48 -3.83
CA GLU A 131 -8.86 8.53 -4.15
C GLU A 131 -9.45 9.85 -3.68
N LYS A 132 -10.15 10.54 -4.58
CA LYS A 132 -10.83 11.79 -4.28
C LYS A 132 -11.94 11.51 -3.27
N LYS A 133 -11.95 12.31 -2.21
CA LYS A 133 -13.00 12.25 -1.19
C LYS A 133 -14.28 12.85 -1.73
N ARG A 134 -15.39 12.24 -1.33
CA ARG A 134 -16.70 12.79 -1.65
C ARG A 134 -16.93 14.12 -0.93
N VAL A 135 -17.71 14.98 -1.60
CA VAL A 135 -18.17 16.28 -1.10
C VAL A 135 -19.67 16.35 -1.37
N PRO A 136 -20.51 16.85 -0.43
CA PRO A 136 -20.18 17.42 0.88
C PRO A 136 -19.87 16.36 1.97
N PRO A 137 -19.27 16.78 3.11
CA PRO A 137 -19.16 15.94 4.30
C PRO A 137 -20.55 15.43 4.74
N GLY A 138 -20.71 14.12 4.94
CA GLY A 138 -21.99 13.51 5.34
C GLY A 138 -22.30 12.20 4.65
N PHE A 139 -21.66 11.92 3.51
CA PHE A 139 -21.72 10.60 2.87
C PHE A 139 -20.73 9.62 3.50
N PRO A 140 -21.04 8.30 3.55
CA PRO A 140 -20.13 7.29 4.07
C PRO A 140 -18.76 7.35 3.37
N PRO A 141 -17.64 7.32 4.13
CA PRO A 141 -16.31 7.32 3.55
C PRO A 141 -16.01 5.97 2.88
N ILE A 142 -15.88 5.97 1.57
CA ILE A 142 -15.65 4.77 0.74
C ILE A 142 -14.26 4.73 0.10
N GLU A 143 -13.50 5.81 0.21
CA GLU A 143 -12.24 6.00 -0.52
C GLU A 143 -11.23 4.92 -0.12
N LYS A 144 -11.17 4.57 1.17
CA LYS A 144 -10.30 3.50 1.65
C LYS A 144 -10.69 2.12 1.11
N GLN A 145 -11.98 1.86 0.94
CA GLN A 145 -12.45 0.59 0.35
C GLN A 145 -12.06 0.53 -1.13
N SER A 146 -12.24 1.62 -1.87
CA SER A 146 -11.78 1.74 -3.25
C SER A 146 -10.26 1.54 -3.39
N ILE A 147 -9.46 2.21 -2.53
CA ILE A 147 -8.00 2.01 -2.50
C ILE A 147 -7.68 0.54 -2.23
N ALA A 148 -8.38 -0.12 -1.30
CA ALA A 148 -8.13 -1.53 -1.00
C ALA A 148 -8.42 -2.45 -2.21
N HIS A 149 -9.47 -2.19 -2.99
CA HIS A 149 -9.73 -2.91 -4.23
C HIS A 149 -8.59 -2.69 -5.25
N ALA A 150 -8.17 -1.45 -5.45
CA ALA A 150 -7.09 -1.10 -6.36
C ALA A 150 -5.76 -1.78 -5.96
N MET A 151 -5.40 -1.70 -4.68
CA MET A 151 -4.20 -2.34 -4.14
C MET A 151 -4.27 -3.86 -4.23
N GLN A 152 -5.44 -4.47 -4.04
CA GLN A 152 -5.61 -5.91 -4.17
C GLN A 152 -5.46 -6.38 -5.61
N ASN A 153 -6.03 -5.66 -6.58
CA ASN A 153 -5.82 -5.93 -8.01
C ASN A 153 -4.33 -5.87 -8.36
N MET A 154 -3.66 -4.78 -7.97
CA MET A 154 -2.22 -4.62 -8.19
C MET A 154 -1.40 -5.75 -7.59
N TRP A 155 -1.75 -6.19 -6.38
CA TRP A 155 -1.02 -7.26 -5.70
C TRP A 155 -1.22 -8.62 -6.37
N LEU A 156 -2.42 -8.91 -6.87
CA LEU A 156 -2.68 -10.13 -7.64
C LEU A 156 -1.90 -10.12 -8.96
N THR A 157 -1.95 -9.00 -9.71
CA THR A 157 -1.18 -8.85 -10.95
C THR A 157 0.32 -8.98 -10.71
N ALA A 158 0.86 -8.30 -9.69
CA ALA A 158 2.27 -8.44 -9.30
C ALA A 158 2.63 -9.89 -8.97
N THR A 159 1.76 -10.61 -8.25
CA THR A 159 1.97 -12.02 -7.89
C THR A 159 1.97 -12.92 -9.13
N ASN A 160 1.10 -12.65 -10.10
CA ASN A 160 1.05 -13.38 -11.36
C ASN A 160 2.35 -13.20 -12.16
N LEU A 161 2.88 -11.97 -12.20
CA LEU A 161 4.13 -11.59 -12.85
C LEU A 161 5.40 -12.03 -12.08
N GLY A 162 5.25 -12.71 -10.93
CA GLY A 162 6.40 -13.14 -10.11
C GLY A 162 7.10 -12.00 -9.36
N LEU A 163 6.44 -10.84 -9.24
CA LEU A 163 6.93 -9.68 -8.51
C LEU A 163 6.45 -9.69 -7.05
N GLY A 164 7.26 -9.07 -6.20
CA GLY A 164 6.93 -8.84 -4.81
C GLY A 164 6.10 -7.58 -4.63
N PHE A 165 5.27 -7.59 -3.59
CA PHE A 165 4.43 -6.46 -3.23
C PHE A 165 4.34 -6.35 -1.70
N GLN A 166 4.45 -5.13 -1.19
CA GLN A 166 4.16 -4.82 0.20
C GLN A 166 3.37 -3.53 0.33
N LEU A 167 2.28 -3.58 1.10
CA LEU A 167 1.58 -2.39 1.57
C LEU A 167 2.46 -1.59 2.55
N ILE A 168 2.47 -0.28 2.35
CA ILE A 168 3.11 0.72 3.20
C ILE A 168 2.02 1.56 3.85
N SER A 169 1.29 0.96 4.80
CA SER A 169 0.08 1.55 5.40
C SER A 169 0.30 2.91 6.10
N GLU A 170 1.54 3.22 6.48
CA GLU A 170 1.90 4.52 7.04
C GLU A 170 1.74 5.66 6.02
N THR A 171 1.72 5.35 4.71
CA THR A 171 1.44 6.30 3.62
C THR A 171 0.13 7.03 3.84
N GLY A 172 -0.91 6.36 4.35
CA GLY A 172 -2.20 7.00 4.60
C GLY A 172 -2.16 8.16 5.58
N SER A 173 -1.18 8.17 6.51
CA SER A 173 -0.99 9.28 7.45
C SER A 173 -0.48 10.57 6.77
N LEU A 174 0.13 10.45 5.59
CA LEU A 174 0.62 11.58 4.81
C LEU A 174 -0.48 12.36 4.07
N SER A 175 -1.71 11.84 4.01
CA SER A 175 -2.86 12.58 3.46
C SER A 175 -3.10 13.95 4.15
N LYS A 176 -2.61 14.11 5.39
CA LYS A 176 -2.70 15.35 6.17
C LYS A 176 -1.42 16.21 6.08
N ASN A 177 -0.36 15.73 5.45
CA ASN A 177 0.92 16.43 5.32
C ASN A 177 0.88 17.38 4.10
N LYS A 178 0.94 18.69 4.35
CA LYS A 178 0.84 19.72 3.28
C LYS A 178 1.97 19.61 2.25
N GLN A 179 3.20 19.34 2.67
CA GLN A 179 4.35 19.25 1.77
C GLN A 179 4.25 18.01 0.88
N PHE A 180 3.82 16.89 1.47
CA PHE A 180 3.64 15.64 0.72
C PHE A 180 2.51 15.75 -0.31
N MET A 181 1.37 16.31 0.07
CA MET A 181 0.26 16.53 -0.88
C MET A 181 0.69 17.50 -2.01
N LYS A 182 1.51 18.51 -1.70
CA LYS A 182 2.11 19.39 -2.71
C LYS A 182 3.05 18.63 -3.65
N LEU A 183 3.85 17.69 -3.15
CA LEU A 183 4.69 16.82 -3.97
C LEU A 183 3.86 16.00 -4.99
N LEU A 184 2.66 15.58 -4.61
CA LEU A 184 1.71 14.88 -5.49
C LEU A 184 0.89 15.82 -6.39
N GLY A 185 1.03 17.14 -6.27
CA GLY A 185 0.17 18.09 -6.98
C GLY A 185 -1.31 18.00 -6.54
N LEU A 186 -1.58 17.54 -5.33
CA LEU A 186 -2.93 17.36 -4.79
C LEU A 186 -3.26 18.37 -3.69
N SER A 187 -4.53 18.76 -3.62
CA SER A 187 -5.03 19.59 -2.52
C SER A 187 -5.14 18.78 -1.23
N ARG A 188 -4.59 19.32 -0.15
CA ARG A 188 -4.68 18.72 1.19
C ARG A 188 -6.14 18.63 1.60
N GLY A 189 -6.54 17.46 2.11
CA GLY A 189 -7.89 17.23 2.63
C GLY A 189 -8.84 16.57 1.62
N ASN A 190 -8.62 16.75 0.33
CA ASN A 190 -9.53 16.29 -0.73
C ASN A 190 -9.28 14.85 -1.18
N TYR A 191 -8.18 14.22 -0.76
CA TYR A 191 -7.84 12.86 -1.15
C TYR A 191 -7.55 11.99 0.07
N ALA A 192 -8.01 10.74 0.02
CA ALA A 192 -7.42 9.65 0.80
C ALA A 192 -6.28 9.04 -0.02
N ILE A 193 -5.24 8.54 0.65
CA ILE A 193 -4.12 7.88 -0.01
C ILE A 193 -3.74 6.61 0.75
N ASP A 194 -3.18 5.65 0.04
CA ASP A 194 -2.36 4.57 0.61
C ASP A 194 -1.27 4.21 -0.40
N GLY A 195 -0.28 3.42 0.03
CA GLY A 195 0.89 3.12 -0.80
C GLY A 195 1.33 1.67 -0.71
N CYS A 196 2.07 1.25 -1.72
CA CYS A 196 2.73 -0.04 -1.79
C CYS A 196 4.12 0.09 -2.42
N VAL A 197 4.95 -0.92 -2.22
CA VAL A 197 6.23 -1.05 -2.90
C VAL A 197 6.27 -2.32 -3.73
N ILE A 198 6.92 -2.25 -4.89
CA ILE A 198 7.00 -3.32 -5.89
C ILE A 198 8.44 -3.49 -6.37
N GLY A 199 8.85 -4.74 -6.55
CA GLY A 199 10.14 -5.13 -7.10
C GLY A 199 10.31 -6.65 -7.08
N PHE A 200 11.48 -7.15 -7.50
CA PHE A 200 11.76 -8.58 -7.39
C PHE A 200 11.98 -8.99 -5.93
N PRO A 201 11.33 -10.07 -5.46
CA PRO A 201 11.49 -10.54 -4.09
C PRO A 201 12.87 -11.16 -3.87
N LYS A 202 13.55 -10.77 -2.79
CA LYS A 202 14.83 -11.42 -2.41
C LYS A 202 14.60 -12.81 -1.81
N LYS A 203 13.47 -13.00 -1.14
CA LYS A 203 13.04 -14.28 -0.56
C LYS A 203 11.52 -14.32 -0.50
N TYR A 204 10.94 -15.43 -0.92
CA TYR A 204 9.53 -15.70 -0.71
C TYR A 204 9.27 -16.20 0.72
N PRO A 205 8.25 -15.68 1.41
CA PRO A 205 7.79 -16.25 2.67
C PRO A 205 7.29 -17.68 2.50
N GLU A 206 7.26 -18.41 3.61
CA GLU A 206 6.75 -19.79 3.63
C GLU A 206 5.30 -19.90 3.16
N ILE A 207 4.93 -21.14 2.78
CA ILE A 207 3.59 -21.49 2.35
C ILE A 207 2.62 -21.24 3.51
N ARG A 208 1.44 -20.69 3.19
CA ARG A 208 0.41 -20.39 4.19
C ARG A 208 -0.19 -21.72 4.65
N LYS A 209 -0.45 -21.82 5.94
CA LYS A 209 -1.26 -22.92 6.49
C LYS A 209 -2.63 -22.96 5.81
N GLU A 210 -3.19 -24.16 5.72
CA GLU A 210 -4.55 -24.36 5.27
C GLU A 210 -5.54 -23.58 6.17
N ILE A 211 -6.61 -23.10 5.56
CA ILE A 211 -7.62 -22.26 6.21
C ILE A 211 -8.93 -23.01 6.12
N ASN A 212 -9.59 -23.24 7.25
CA ASN A 212 -10.95 -23.77 7.26
C ASN A 212 -11.95 -22.63 7.06
N ILE A 213 -12.90 -22.77 6.12
CA ILE A 213 -13.91 -21.76 5.83
C ILE A 213 -14.85 -21.52 7.03
N ASP A 214 -15.10 -22.55 7.83
CA ASP A 214 -16.02 -22.50 8.97
C ASP A 214 -15.51 -21.59 10.10
N ASP A 215 -14.20 -21.31 10.14
CA ASP A 215 -13.61 -20.34 11.09
C ASP A 215 -13.95 -18.88 10.72
N TYR A 216 -14.44 -18.62 9.49
CA TYR A 216 -14.62 -17.28 8.94
C TYR A 216 -16.03 -16.99 8.43
N ALA A 217 -16.83 -18.02 8.15
CA ALA A 217 -18.17 -17.88 7.60
C ALA A 217 -19.20 -18.53 8.52
N THR A 218 -20.29 -17.80 8.79
CA THR A 218 -21.49 -18.34 9.46
C THR A 218 -22.63 -18.31 8.46
N TRP A 219 -23.22 -19.48 8.20
CA TRP A 219 -24.40 -19.63 7.35
C TRP A 219 -25.64 -19.37 8.21
N ILE A 220 -26.44 -18.36 7.84
CA ILE A 220 -27.69 -17.98 8.51
C ILE A 220 -28.85 -18.29 7.58
#